data_AF-A0A7L4JIT3-F1
#
_entry.id   AF-A0A7L4JIT3-F1
#
_cell.length_a   1.000
_cell.length_b   1.000
_cell.length_c   1.000
_cell.angle_alpha   90.00
_cell.angle_beta   90.00
_cell.angle_gamma   90.00
#
_symmetry.space_group_name_H-M   'P 1'
#
loop_
_entity.id
_entity.type
_entity.pdbx_description
1 polymer ?
#
loop_
_entity_poly.entity_id
_entity_poly.type
_entity_poly.pdbx_seq_one_letter_code
_entity_poly.pdbx_strand_id
1 'polypeptide(L)'
;AAEQRLRSLGLLHAPAQAPPMFRLGPAPGPVEDDHVPFLQRGVPVLHVIPTPFPRVWHTPGDTEDNLHPPTVQDLAKVLVVFVAEFLQL
;
A
#
# COMPACT_ATOMS: atom_id res chain seq x y z
N ALA A 1 5.27 -1.49 11.46
CA ALA A 1 6.69 -1.63 11.83
C ALA A 1 7.59 -0.87 10.85
N ALA A 2 7.71 -1.32 9.59
CA ALA A 2 8.54 -0.66 8.56
C ALA A 2 8.17 0.81 8.30
N GLU A 3 6.89 1.11 8.01
CA GLU A 3 6.44 2.48 7.72
C GLU A 3 6.76 3.45 8.86
N GLN A 4 6.40 3.11 10.10
CA GLN A 4 6.62 3.96 11.27
C GLN A 4 8.11 4.23 11.52
N ARG A 5 8.97 3.23 11.31
CA ARG A 5 10.42 3.40 11.42
C ARG A 5 10.98 4.31 10.34
N LEU A 6 10.56 4.13 9.08
CA LEU A 6 10.98 5.02 7.99
C LEU A 6 10.51 6.46 8.22
N ARG A 7 9.31 6.65 8.77
CA ARG A 7 8.79 7.97 9.18
C ARG A 7 9.63 8.60 10.29
N SER A 8 9.95 7.86 11.35
CA SER A 8 10.74 8.41 12.46
C SER A 8 12.18 8.77 12.07
N LEU A 9 12.71 8.13 11.03
CA LEU A 9 14.02 8.45 10.43
C LEU A 9 13.96 9.60 9.41
N GLY A 10 12.77 10.14 9.10
CA GLY A 10 12.60 11.18 8.09
C GLY A 10 12.89 10.71 6.66
N LEU A 11 12.75 9.41 6.39
CA LEU A 11 13.08 8.80 5.09
C LEU A 11 11.89 8.75 4.13
N LEU A 12 10.69 9.14 4.58
CA LEU A 12 9.49 9.26 3.75
C LEU A 12 9.22 10.72 3.36
N HIS A 13 8.63 10.92 2.20
CA HIS A 13 8.11 12.22 1.76
C HIS A 13 6.85 12.62 2.52
N ALA A 14 6.06 11.63 2.97
CA ALA A 14 4.87 11.87 3.77
C ALA A 14 5.22 12.67 5.04
N PRO A 15 4.51 13.78 5.33
CA PRO A 15 4.81 14.59 6.51
C PRO A 15 4.53 13.82 7.80
N ALA A 16 5.19 14.21 8.89
CA ALA A 16 5.08 13.52 10.18
C ALA A 16 3.64 13.40 10.71
N GLN A 17 2.78 14.37 10.38
CA GLN A 17 1.38 14.42 10.79
C GLN A 17 0.42 13.70 9.82
N ALA A 18 0.91 13.21 8.67
CA ALA A 18 0.06 12.47 7.75
C ALA A 18 -0.41 11.15 8.38
N PRO A 19 -1.65 10.71 8.07
CA PRO A 19 -2.11 9.39 8.48
C PRO A 19 -1.17 8.30 7.93
N PRO A 20 -1.13 7.12 8.59
CA PRO A 20 -0.38 5.99 8.07
C PRO A 20 -0.91 5.58 6.70
N MET A 21 0.02 5.16 5.82
CA MET A 21 -0.26 4.66 4.47
C MET A 21 -1.00 3.34 4.55
N PHE A 22 -0.61 2.48 5.50
CA PHE A 22 -1.24 1.19 5.74
C PHE A 22 -2.04 1.26 7.04
N ARG A 23 -3.36 1.09 6.95
CA ARG A 23 -4.24 1.01 8.11
C ARG A 23 -4.57 -0.44 8.40
N LEU A 24 -4.23 -0.89 9.61
CA LEU A 24 -4.73 -2.15 10.13
C LEU A 24 -6.17 -1.92 10.58
N GLY A 25 -7.12 -2.43 9.81
CA GLY A 25 -8.54 -2.32 10.10
C GLY A 25 -9.37 -3.13 9.11
N PRO A 26 -10.63 -3.43 9.44
CA PRO A 26 -11.53 -4.06 8.49
C PRO A 26 -11.64 -3.16 7.25
N ALA A 27 -11.46 -3.76 6.07
CA ALA A 27 -11.75 -3.06 4.82
C ALA A 27 -13.21 -2.58 4.85
N PRO A 28 -13.54 -1.43 4.22
CA PRO A 28 -14.92 -0.93 4.14
C PRO A 28 -15.91 -1.94 3.54
N GLY A 29 -15.40 -2.92 2.79
CA GLY A 29 -16.10 -4.09 2.28
C GLY A 29 -15.10 -5.05 1.62
N PRO A 30 -15.54 -6.26 1.22
CA PRO A 30 -14.69 -7.14 0.42
C PRO A 30 -14.40 -6.48 -0.94
N VAL A 31 -13.18 -6.67 -1.43
CA VAL A 31 -12.82 -6.34 -2.81
C VAL A 31 -12.57 -7.63 -3.54
N GLU A 32 -13.31 -7.86 -4.63
CA GLU A 32 -13.02 -8.97 -5.54
C GLU A 32 -11.87 -8.57 -6.47
N ASP A 33 -10.82 -9.39 -6.48
CA ASP A 33 -9.59 -9.17 -7.22
C ASP A 33 -8.89 -10.53 -7.42
N ASP A 34 -7.73 -10.55 -8.05
CA ASP A 34 -6.97 -11.76 -8.40
C ASP A 34 -6.67 -12.69 -7.22
N HIS A 35 -6.69 -12.18 -5.99
CA HIS A 35 -6.42 -12.96 -4.79
C HIS A 35 -7.56 -13.92 -4.39
N VAL A 36 -8.80 -13.71 -4.86
CA VAL A 36 -9.98 -14.46 -4.41
C VAL A 36 -9.82 -15.97 -4.55
N PRO A 37 -9.36 -16.53 -5.69
CA PRO A 37 -9.16 -17.97 -5.83
C PRO A 37 -8.11 -18.54 -4.86
N PHE A 38 -7.10 -17.76 -4.48
CA PHE A 38 -6.06 -18.17 -3.53
C PHE A 38 -6.58 -18.18 -2.10
N LEU A 39 -7.32 -17.14 -1.72
CA LEU A 39 -7.94 -17.03 -0.40
C LEU A 39 -8.91 -18.19 -0.15
N GLN A 40 -9.73 -18.55 -1.15
CA GLN A 40 -10.65 -19.70 -1.10
C GLN A 40 -9.94 -21.05 -0.88
N ARG A 41 -8.63 -21.12 -1.19
CA ARG A 41 -7.81 -22.33 -1.04
C ARG A 41 -6.90 -22.28 0.21
N GLY A 42 -7.12 -21.30 1.09
CA GLY A 42 -6.41 -21.19 2.37
C GLY A 42 -5.04 -20.50 2.28
N VAL A 43 -4.71 -19.84 1.17
CA VAL A 43 -3.48 -19.06 1.06
C VAL A 43 -3.64 -17.76 1.87
N PRO A 44 -2.71 -17.43 2.80
CA PRO A 44 -2.71 -16.15 3.47
C PRO A 44 -2.48 -15.01 2.46
N VAL A 45 -3.35 -13.99 2.48
CA VAL A 45 -3.29 -12.86 1.54
C VAL A 45 -3.08 -11.56 2.30
N LEU A 46 -2.10 -10.78 1.85
CA LEU A 46 -1.98 -9.35 2.15
C LEU A 46 -2.38 -8.56 0.89
N HIS A 47 -3.63 -8.11 0.82
CA HIS A 47 -4.16 -7.37 -0.34
C HIS A 47 -3.89 -5.87 -0.17
N VAL A 48 -2.85 -5.37 -0.85
CA VAL A 48 -2.44 -3.96 -0.81
C VAL A 48 -3.24 -3.18 -1.85
N ILE A 49 -4.44 -2.76 -1.48
CA ILE A 49 -5.34 -1.98 -2.35
C ILE A 49 -5.95 -0.79 -1.59
N PRO A 50 -6.03 0.42 -2.17
CA PRO A 50 -6.67 1.55 -1.50
C PRO A 50 -8.18 1.37 -1.44
N THR A 51 -8.80 1.76 -0.33
CA THR A 51 -10.26 1.91 -0.23
C THR A 51 -10.58 3.26 0.43
N PRO A 52 -11.27 4.19 -0.27
CA PRO A 52 -11.84 4.07 -1.62
C PRO A 52 -10.77 3.97 -2.72
N PHE A 53 -11.17 3.48 -3.90
CA PHE A 53 -10.32 3.49 -5.10
C PHE A 53 -9.96 4.92 -5.53
N PRO A 54 -8.85 5.12 -6.26
CA PRO A 54 -8.51 6.42 -6.82
C PRO A 54 -9.66 6.96 -7.69
N ARG A 55 -9.87 8.27 -7.67
CA ARG A 55 -10.95 8.93 -8.44
C ARG A 55 -10.85 8.69 -9.95
N VAL A 56 -9.64 8.39 -10.43
CA VAL A 56 -9.33 8.13 -11.85
C VAL A 56 -9.52 6.67 -12.25
N TRP A 57 -9.80 5.75 -11.31
CA TRP A 57 -10.00 4.34 -11.59
C TRP A 57 -11.07 4.12 -12.67
N HIS A 58 -10.73 3.31 -13.68
CA HIS A 58 -11.59 3.04 -14.85
C HIS A 58 -12.00 4.30 -15.64
N THR A 59 -11.17 5.33 -15.64
CA THR A 59 -11.34 6.50 -16.51
C THR A 59 -10.12 6.65 -17.42
N PRO A 60 -10.25 7.33 -18.57
CA PRO A 60 -9.09 7.72 -19.39
C PRO A 60 -8.07 8.62 -18.66
N GLY A 61 -8.42 9.13 -17.47
CA GLY A 61 -7.51 9.88 -16.61
C GLY A 61 -6.54 9.01 -15.83
N ASP A 62 -6.71 7.68 -15.79
CA ASP A 62 -5.73 6.78 -15.16
C ASP A 62 -4.46 6.70 -16.04
N THR A 63 -3.56 7.66 -15.83
CA THR A 63 -2.41 7.98 -16.69
C THR A 63 -1.22 8.36 -15.82
N GLU A 64 -0.03 8.37 -16.41
CA GLU A 64 1.21 8.75 -15.72
C GLU A 64 1.12 10.14 -15.08
N ASP A 65 0.50 11.11 -15.77
CA ASP A 65 0.33 12.48 -15.28
C ASP A 65 -0.47 12.58 -13.98
N ASN A 66 -1.32 11.60 -13.69
CA ASN A 66 -2.14 11.55 -12.47
C ASN A 66 -1.52 10.69 -11.36
N LEU A 67 -0.30 10.18 -11.55
CA LEU A 67 0.47 9.57 -10.47
C LEU A 67 0.92 10.63 -9.46
N HIS A 68 1.12 10.21 -8.22
CA HIS A 68 1.76 11.04 -7.19
C HIS A 68 3.14 10.46 -6.85
N PRO A 69 4.23 10.92 -7.51
CA PRO A 69 5.56 10.33 -7.37
C PRO A 69 6.06 10.21 -5.93
N PRO A 70 5.84 11.18 -5.01
CA PRO A 70 6.25 11.03 -3.62
C PRO A 70 5.61 9.83 -2.92
N THR A 71 4.32 9.58 -3.18
CA THR A 71 3.63 8.41 -2.60
C THR A 71 4.14 7.11 -3.18
N VAL A 72 4.41 7.05 -4.49
CA VAL A 72 4.99 5.87 -5.13
C VAL A 72 6.36 5.53 -4.52
N GLN A 73 7.22 6.53 -4.33
CA GLN A 73 8.53 6.35 -3.72
C GLN A 73 8.45 5.89 -2.26
N ASP A 74 7.54 6.46 -1.48
CA ASP A 74 7.32 6.04 -0.09
C ASP A 74 6.81 4.60 0.00
N LEU A 75 5.84 4.23 -0.85
CA LEU A 75 5.33 2.85 -0.93
C LEU A 75 6.45 1.88 -1.28
N ALA A 76 7.28 2.21 -2.27
CA ALA A 76 8.41 1.37 -2.68
C ALA A 76 9.40 1.15 -1.53
N LYS A 77 9.78 2.20 -0.80
CA LYS A 77 10.67 2.08 0.37
C LYS A 77 10.07 1.17 1.45
N VAL A 78 8.79 1.35 1.78
CA VAL A 78 8.12 0.53 2.79
C VAL A 78 8.06 -0.94 2.37
N LEU A 79 7.71 -1.22 1.11
CA LEU A 79 7.62 -2.58 0.58
C LEU A 79 8.99 -3.28 0.52
N VAL A 80 10.04 -2.57 0.10
CA VAL A 80 11.41 -3.12 0.10
C VAL A 80 11.84 -3.50 1.51
N VAL A 81 11.62 -2.62 2.49
CA VAL A 81 11.94 -2.90 3.89
C VAL A 81 11.10 -4.05 4.42
N PHE A 82 9.80 -4.08 4.12
CA PHE A 82 8.91 -5.18 4.53
C PHE A 82 9.39 -6.53 3.99
N VAL A 83 9.74 -6.62 2.71
CA VAL A 83 10.24 -7.86 2.09
C VAL A 83 11.59 -8.26 2.69
N ALA A 84 12.51 -7.31 2.88
CA ALA A 84 13.80 -7.58 3.51
C ALA A 84 13.63 -8.14 4.94
N GLU A 85 12.78 -7.53 5.75
CA GLU A 85 12.48 -8.02 7.10
C GLU A 85 11.81 -9.39 7.09
N PHE A 86 10.85 -9.60 6.18
CA PHE A 86 10.15 -10.88 6.05
C PHE A 86 11.10 -12.01 5.67
N LEU A 87 12.09 -11.72 4.82
CA LEU A 87 13.12 -12.67 4.37
C LEU A 87 14.35 -12.72 5.30
N GLN A 88 14.38 -11.93 6.37
CA GLN A 88 15.51 -11.85 7.32
C GLN A 88 16.84 -11.44 6.65
N LEU A 89 16.78 -10.47 5.74
CA LEU A 89 17.93 -9.85 5.07
C LEU A 89 18.52 -8.68 5.86
#